data_AF-A0A2Y9DMI5-F1
#
_entry.id   AF-A0A2Y9DMI5-F1
#
_cell.length_a   1.000
_cell.length_b   1.000
_cell.length_c   1.000
_cell.angle_alpha   90.00
_cell.angle_beta   90.00
_cell.angle_gamma   90.00
#
_symmetry.space_group_name_H-M   'P 1'
#
loop_
_entity.id
_entity.type
_entity.pdbx_description
1 polymer ?
#
loop_
_entity_poly.entity_id
_entity_poly.type
_entity_poly.pdbx_seq_one_letter_code
_entity_poly.pdbx_strand_id
1 'polypeptide(L)'
;MAWVLKMDEVIESGLVHDFDASLSGIGQELGAGAYSMSDVLALPIFKQEDSSLPLDGETEHPPFQYVMCAATSPAVKLHDETLTYLNQGQSYEIRMLDNRKMGDMPEISGKLVKSIIRVVFHDRRLQYTEHQQLEGWKWNRPGDRLLDLDIPMSVGIIDTRTNPSQLNAVEFLWDPAKRTSAFIQVHCISTEFTPRKHGGEKGVPFRIQVDTFKQNENGEYTDHLHSASCQIKVFKPKGADRKQKTDREKMEKRAAHEKEKYQPSYDTTILTEMRLEPIIEDAVEHEQKKSSKRTLPADYGDSLAKRGSCSPWPDTPTAYVNNSPSAAPTFTPPPPSTCSVPDSNSSSPNHQGDGVSQASAEQLQPSATIQETQQWLLKNRFSSYTRLFSNFSGADLLKLTKEDLVQICGAADGIRLYNALKSRSVRPRLTIYVCQEQLGSTPLLGQQQAAGSGGENGSGTPYVYHAIYLEEMLASEVARKLALVFNIPLQQINHVYRQGPTGIHILVSDQMVQNFQDESCFLFSTVKVENGGGIHIILK
;
A
#
# COMPACT_ATOMS: atom_id res chain seq x y z
N MET A 1 42.40 -72.66 14.67
CA MET A 1 41.05 -73.09 15.11
C MET A 1 40.07 -72.01 14.64
N ALA A 2 39.59 -71.96 13.39
CA ALA A 2 39.17 -73.05 12.50
C ALA A 2 38.02 -73.83 13.16
N TRP A 3 36.84 -74.10 12.60
CA TRP A 3 36.29 -74.14 11.23
C TRP A 3 34.76 -73.87 11.36
N VAL A 4 34.09 -73.19 10.41
CA VAL A 4 33.34 -73.76 9.27
C VAL A 4 32.33 -74.86 9.64
N LEU A 5 31.05 -74.68 9.22
CA LEU A 5 30.26 -75.55 8.30
C LEU A 5 28.74 -75.37 8.60
N LYS A 6 27.96 -74.81 7.66
CA LYS A 6 27.29 -75.42 6.47
C LYS A 6 25.94 -76.05 6.88
N MET A 7 24.82 -75.39 6.50
CA MET A 7 23.88 -75.75 5.40
C MET A 7 22.96 -76.94 5.76
N ASP A 8 21.67 -76.99 5.41
CA ASP A 8 21.03 -76.50 4.18
C ASP A 8 19.48 -76.43 4.31
N GLU A 9 18.88 -75.76 3.31
CA GLU A 9 17.53 -75.94 2.74
C GLU A 9 16.27 -75.71 3.61
N VAL A 10 15.55 -74.61 3.37
CA VAL A 10 14.21 -74.63 2.72
C VAL A 10 13.92 -73.25 2.08
N ILE A 11 14.14 -73.20 0.76
CA ILE A 11 13.38 -72.48 -0.28
C ILE A 11 13.34 -70.93 -0.22
N GLU A 12 14.35 -70.39 -0.88
CA GLU A 12 14.44 -69.09 -1.54
C GLU A 12 13.48 -69.03 -2.76
N SER A 13 12.35 -68.32 -2.65
CA SER A 13 11.51 -67.92 -3.82
C SER A 13 10.46 -66.84 -3.53
N GLY A 14 10.69 -65.91 -2.59
CA GLY A 14 9.61 -65.09 -2.03
C GLY A 14 9.79 -63.57 -1.93
N LEU A 15 10.92 -62.98 -2.38
CA LEU A 15 11.17 -61.54 -2.18
C LEU A 15 11.87 -60.86 -3.36
N VAL A 16 11.63 -61.33 -4.59
CA VAL A 16 12.10 -60.69 -5.84
C VAL A 16 10.98 -60.56 -6.89
N HIS A 17 9.70 -60.49 -6.46
CA HIS A 17 8.58 -60.29 -7.39
C HIS A 17 7.60 -59.16 -7.06
N ASP A 18 7.83 -58.37 -6.01
CA ASP A 18 6.95 -57.22 -5.68
C ASP A 18 7.63 -55.84 -5.76
N PHE A 19 8.79 -55.74 -6.42
CA PHE A 19 9.44 -54.45 -6.69
C PHE A 19 9.63 -54.15 -8.18
N ASP A 20 9.12 -55.01 -9.08
CA ASP A 20 9.33 -54.90 -10.54
C ASP A 20 8.04 -54.59 -11.32
N ALA A 21 6.94 -54.24 -10.64
CA ALA A 21 5.69 -53.80 -11.27
C ALA A 21 5.43 -52.28 -11.16
N SER A 22 6.40 -51.49 -10.70
CA SER A 22 6.22 -50.03 -10.50
C SER A 22 7.25 -49.16 -11.22
N LEU A 23 8.03 -49.70 -12.16
CA LEU A 23 9.08 -48.96 -12.89
C LEU A 23 9.11 -49.24 -14.41
N SER A 24 7.98 -49.57 -15.04
CA SER A 24 7.81 -49.44 -16.49
C SER A 24 7.17 -48.09 -16.81
N GLY A 25 7.98 -47.03 -16.85
CA GLY A 25 7.50 -45.69 -17.22
C GLY A 25 8.45 -44.53 -16.93
N ILE A 26 9.65 -44.80 -16.41
CA ILE A 26 10.71 -43.82 -16.20
C ILE A 26 11.92 -44.31 -16.99
N GLY A 27 12.16 -43.72 -18.16
CA GLY A 27 13.32 -44.09 -18.98
C GLY A 27 13.20 -43.85 -20.48
N GLN A 28 12.62 -42.74 -20.94
CA GLN A 28 13.02 -42.17 -22.23
C GLN A 28 12.77 -40.66 -22.24
N GLU A 29 13.77 -39.95 -22.76
CA GLU A 29 13.81 -38.50 -23.04
C GLU A 29 14.30 -37.57 -21.92
N LEU A 30 15.58 -37.69 -21.59
CA LEU A 30 16.44 -36.52 -21.36
C LEU A 30 16.78 -35.88 -22.72
N GLY A 31 15.85 -35.07 -23.22
CA GLY A 31 16.07 -34.13 -24.31
C GLY A 31 15.88 -32.72 -23.77
N ALA A 32 16.84 -31.84 -24.01
CA ALA A 32 16.84 -30.45 -23.55
C ALA A 32 15.50 -29.76 -23.84
N GLY A 33 14.70 -29.52 -22.80
CA GLY A 33 13.47 -28.74 -22.87
C GLY A 33 13.80 -27.28 -23.11
N ALA A 34 13.98 -26.92 -24.38
CA ALA A 34 13.92 -25.54 -24.82
C ALA A 34 12.55 -24.98 -24.38
N TYR A 35 12.59 -23.87 -23.66
CA TYR A 35 11.47 -23.01 -23.37
C TYR A 35 10.72 -22.75 -24.69
N SER A 36 9.61 -23.44 -24.90
CA SER A 36 8.86 -23.32 -26.15
C SER A 36 8.02 -22.05 -26.07
N MET A 37 8.46 -20.99 -26.75
CA MET A 37 7.72 -19.72 -26.87
C MET A 37 6.36 -19.85 -27.61
N SER A 38 5.95 -21.07 -27.99
CA SER A 38 4.72 -21.31 -28.74
C SER A 38 3.44 -21.19 -27.90
N ASP A 39 3.50 -21.39 -26.57
CA ASP A 39 2.33 -21.22 -25.70
C ASP A 39 2.01 -19.75 -25.39
N VAL A 40 2.98 -18.83 -25.60
CA VAL A 40 2.78 -17.37 -25.51
C VAL A 40 2.11 -16.81 -26.76
N LEU A 41 2.25 -17.51 -27.90
CA LEU A 41 1.62 -17.15 -29.17
C LEU A 41 0.18 -17.65 -29.30
N ALA A 42 -0.34 -18.39 -28.31
CA ALA A 42 -1.72 -18.87 -28.29
C ALA A 42 -2.73 -17.84 -27.76
N LEU A 43 -2.37 -16.55 -27.73
CA LEU A 43 -3.31 -15.46 -27.54
C LEU A 43 -4.30 -15.42 -28.73
N PRO A 44 -5.57 -15.00 -28.54
CA PRO A 44 -6.58 -14.91 -29.60
C PRO A 44 -6.26 -13.96 -30.79
N ILE A 45 -5.04 -13.42 -30.87
CA ILE A 45 -4.57 -12.61 -32.00
C ILE A 45 -4.20 -13.48 -33.22
N PHE A 46 -3.84 -14.76 -33.02
CA PHE A 46 -3.33 -15.61 -34.11
C PHE A 46 -4.32 -16.66 -34.66
N LYS A 47 -5.60 -16.60 -34.29
CA LYS A 47 -6.63 -17.50 -34.84
C LYS A 47 -7.75 -16.74 -35.51
N GLN A 48 -7.46 -16.12 -36.64
CA GLN A 48 -8.48 -15.77 -37.62
C GLN A 48 -7.85 -15.81 -39.01
N GLU A 49 -7.89 -16.99 -39.63
CA GLU A 49 -7.73 -17.15 -41.07
C GLU A 49 -9.07 -17.59 -41.65
N ASP A 50 -9.38 -17.01 -42.82
CA ASP A 50 -10.55 -17.19 -43.69
C ASP A 50 -11.86 -16.46 -43.34
N SER A 51 -12.02 -15.21 -43.84
CA SER A 51 -12.62 -14.95 -45.17
C SER A 51 -13.05 -13.47 -45.39
N SER A 52 -12.53 -12.88 -46.48
CA SER A 52 -12.84 -11.59 -47.12
C SER A 52 -12.42 -10.27 -46.41
N LEU A 53 -11.40 -9.65 -47.01
CA LEU A 53 -10.66 -8.43 -46.65
C LEU A 53 -11.48 -7.13 -46.67
N PRO A 54 -11.01 -6.06 -45.98
CA PRO A 54 -10.00 -5.19 -46.59
C PRO A 54 -8.61 -5.30 -45.92
N LEU A 55 -7.56 -5.35 -46.76
CA LEU A 55 -6.16 -5.15 -46.36
C LEU A 55 -5.96 -3.65 -46.09
N ASP A 56 -5.98 -3.24 -44.83
CA ASP A 56 -5.07 -2.23 -44.25
C ASP A 56 -5.45 -2.00 -42.79
N GLY A 57 -4.55 -2.37 -41.91
CA GLY A 57 -4.73 -2.32 -40.47
C GLY A 57 -3.76 -3.28 -39.83
N GLU A 58 -2.47 -2.93 -39.83
CA GLU A 58 -1.56 -3.50 -38.83
C GLU A 58 -2.29 -3.39 -37.49
N THR A 59 -2.45 -4.51 -36.79
CA THR A 59 -2.95 -4.50 -35.41
C THR A 59 -1.85 -3.83 -34.60
N GLU A 60 -1.83 -2.50 -34.57
CA GLU A 60 -0.88 -1.72 -33.79
C GLU A 60 -1.04 -2.14 -32.34
N HIS A 61 -0.04 -2.88 -31.83
CA HIS A 61 0.03 -3.16 -30.42
C HIS A 61 0.20 -1.84 -29.69
N PRO A 62 -0.54 -1.59 -28.59
CA PRO A 62 -0.40 -0.36 -27.85
C PRO A 62 1.05 -0.22 -27.36
N PRO A 63 1.59 1.01 -27.29
CA PRO A 63 3.00 1.23 -26.95
C PRO A 63 3.36 0.67 -25.57
N PHE A 64 2.37 0.65 -24.66
CA PHE A 64 2.52 0.03 -23.34
C PHE A 64 1.48 -1.07 -23.17
N GLN A 65 1.86 -2.13 -22.49
CA GLN A 65 0.96 -3.19 -22.07
C GLN A 65 1.12 -3.45 -20.58
N TYR A 66 -0.01 -3.65 -19.90
CA TYR A 66 0.00 -3.95 -18.47
C TYR A 66 -0.69 -5.29 -18.24
N VAL A 67 -0.04 -6.15 -17.47
CA VAL A 67 -0.52 -7.51 -17.23
C VAL A 67 -0.61 -7.75 -15.74
N MET A 68 -1.83 -7.92 -15.26
CA MET A 68 -2.08 -8.33 -13.89
C MET A 68 -1.93 -9.85 -13.77
N CYS A 69 -1.07 -10.31 -12.86
CA CYS A 69 -0.84 -11.73 -12.59
C CYS A 69 -1.94 -12.30 -11.69
N ALA A 70 -3.18 -12.23 -12.18
CA ALA A 70 -4.37 -12.81 -11.56
C ALA A 70 -5.30 -13.36 -12.65
N ALA A 71 -5.93 -14.50 -12.35
CA ALA A 71 -6.72 -15.23 -13.33
C ALA A 71 -8.04 -14.52 -13.67
N THR A 72 -8.42 -14.55 -14.95
CA THR A 72 -9.72 -14.05 -15.40
C THR A 72 -10.84 -14.99 -14.97
N SER A 73 -12.02 -14.44 -14.71
CA SER A 73 -13.20 -15.22 -14.33
C SER A 73 -13.70 -16.05 -15.52
N PRO A 74 -13.97 -17.36 -15.32
CA PRO A 74 -14.58 -18.22 -16.34
C PRO A 74 -16.07 -17.93 -16.57
N ALA A 75 -16.68 -17.06 -15.75
CA ALA A 75 -18.11 -16.79 -15.76
C ALA A 75 -18.49 -15.51 -16.54
N VAL A 76 -17.58 -14.98 -17.36
CA VAL A 76 -17.79 -13.78 -18.18
C VAL A 76 -18.28 -14.20 -19.58
N LYS A 77 -19.26 -13.50 -20.15
CA LYS A 77 -19.79 -13.78 -21.50
C LYS A 77 -18.87 -13.26 -22.59
N LEU A 78 -18.91 -13.84 -23.79
CA LEU A 78 -18.04 -13.48 -24.93
C LEU A 78 -17.96 -11.97 -25.27
N HIS A 79 -19.06 -11.25 -25.13
CA HIS A 79 -19.13 -9.82 -25.47
C HIS A 79 -19.03 -8.88 -24.26
N ASP A 80 -18.89 -9.44 -23.06
CA ASP A 80 -18.68 -8.65 -21.85
C ASP A 80 -17.19 -8.39 -21.67
N GLU A 81 -16.83 -7.39 -20.88
CA GLU A 81 -15.44 -7.16 -20.55
C GLU A 81 -14.90 -8.21 -19.56
N THR A 82 -13.62 -8.56 -19.68
CA THR A 82 -12.97 -9.48 -18.75
C THR A 82 -13.07 -8.98 -17.31
N LEU A 83 -13.23 -9.92 -16.38
CA LEU A 83 -13.41 -9.64 -14.96
C LEU A 83 -12.48 -10.50 -14.12
N THR A 84 -11.80 -9.88 -13.16
CA THR A 84 -10.81 -10.55 -12.32
C THR A 84 -11.21 -10.47 -10.84
N TYR A 85 -11.05 -11.56 -10.12
CA TYR A 85 -11.41 -11.63 -8.70
C TYR A 85 -10.19 -11.41 -7.82
N LEU A 86 -10.25 -10.42 -6.94
CA LEU A 86 -9.18 -10.08 -6.01
C LEU A 86 -9.63 -10.26 -4.56
N ASN A 87 -8.70 -10.62 -3.69
CA ASN A 87 -8.90 -10.67 -2.25
C ASN A 87 -8.45 -9.35 -1.62
N GLN A 88 -9.25 -8.86 -0.68
CA GLN A 88 -8.96 -7.66 0.09
C GLN A 88 -7.60 -7.76 0.79
N GLY A 89 -6.73 -6.78 0.57
CA GLY A 89 -5.41 -6.67 1.19
C GLY A 89 -4.38 -7.71 0.74
N GLN A 90 -4.68 -8.52 -0.26
CA GLN A 90 -3.68 -9.40 -0.88
C GLN A 90 -2.90 -8.63 -1.96
N SER A 91 -1.59 -8.87 -2.03
CA SER A 91 -0.72 -8.28 -3.05
C SER A 91 -0.90 -8.98 -4.40
N TYR A 92 -1.16 -8.20 -5.45
CA TYR A 92 -1.26 -8.67 -6.82
C TYR A 92 -0.24 -7.92 -7.70
N GLU A 93 0.53 -8.67 -8.48
CA GLU A 93 1.52 -8.12 -9.41
C GLU A 93 0.83 -7.52 -10.64
N ILE A 94 1.25 -6.32 -11.04
CA ILE A 94 0.99 -5.72 -12.34
C ILE A 94 2.34 -5.53 -13.02
N ARG A 95 2.58 -6.30 -14.08
CA ARG A 95 3.77 -6.17 -14.93
C ARG A 95 3.59 -5.01 -15.88
N MET A 96 4.59 -4.13 -15.92
CA MET A 96 4.64 -2.96 -16.80
C MET A 96 5.51 -3.32 -17.99
N LEU A 97 4.94 -3.39 -19.19
CA LEU A 97 5.61 -3.83 -20.41
C LEU A 97 5.67 -2.70 -21.42
N ASP A 98 6.82 -2.57 -22.06
CA ASP A 98 7.06 -1.70 -23.20
C ASP A 98 6.97 -2.54 -24.49
N ASN A 99 5.97 -2.24 -25.32
CA ASN A 99 5.70 -2.93 -26.59
C ASN A 99 6.06 -2.04 -27.80
N ARG A 100 6.74 -0.91 -27.60
CA ARG A 100 7.14 0.00 -28.68
C ARG A 100 8.07 -0.68 -29.67
N LYS A 101 7.87 -0.43 -30.98
CA LYS A 101 8.83 -0.88 -32.00
C LYS A 101 10.09 0.01 -31.93
N MET A 102 11.20 -0.52 -32.43
CA MET A 102 12.49 0.20 -32.43
C MET A 102 12.36 1.47 -33.30
N GLY A 103 12.37 2.65 -32.67
CA GLY A 103 12.14 3.95 -33.33
C GLY A 103 10.84 4.66 -32.91
N ASP A 104 9.91 3.97 -32.25
CA ASP A 104 8.66 4.56 -31.74
C ASP A 104 8.90 5.32 -30.44
N MET A 105 8.42 6.58 -30.40
CA MET A 105 8.58 7.50 -29.27
C MET A 105 10.03 7.59 -28.76
N PRO A 106 10.97 8.12 -29.56
CA PRO A 106 12.38 8.26 -29.17
C PRO A 106 12.56 9.15 -27.93
N GLU A 107 11.61 10.06 -27.68
CA GLU A 107 11.64 11.03 -26.59
C GLU A 107 11.71 10.41 -25.19
N ILE A 108 11.21 9.18 -25.03
CA ILE A 108 11.20 8.45 -23.75
C ILE A 108 12.26 7.32 -23.72
N SER A 109 13.03 7.15 -24.79
CA SER A 109 14.10 6.14 -24.83
C SER A 109 15.19 6.50 -23.81
N GLY A 110 15.44 5.61 -22.85
CA GLY A 110 16.39 5.83 -21.75
C GLY A 110 15.92 6.85 -20.71
N LYS A 111 14.65 7.25 -20.73
CA LYS A 111 14.04 8.11 -19.70
C LYS A 111 13.04 7.34 -18.86
N LEU A 112 12.87 7.79 -17.63
CA LEU A 112 11.81 7.31 -16.74
C LEU A 112 10.46 7.82 -17.23
N VAL A 113 9.42 7.03 -17.01
CA VAL A 113 8.01 7.42 -17.17
C VAL A 113 7.30 7.34 -15.83
N LYS A 114 6.25 8.13 -15.64
CA LYS A 114 5.39 8.05 -14.45
C LYS A 114 4.16 7.22 -14.77
N SER A 115 3.83 6.27 -13.91
CA SER A 115 2.53 5.60 -13.95
C SER A 115 1.72 5.92 -12.70
N ILE A 116 0.42 6.12 -12.90
CA ILE A 116 -0.57 6.26 -11.83
C ILE A 116 -1.55 5.10 -11.95
N ILE A 117 -1.66 4.30 -10.88
CA ILE A 117 -2.63 3.22 -10.78
C ILE A 117 -3.79 3.70 -9.90
N ARG A 118 -5.03 3.52 -10.37
CA ARG A 118 -6.25 3.93 -9.68
C ARG A 118 -7.26 2.79 -9.58
N VAL A 119 -7.97 2.73 -8.45
CA VAL A 119 -9.21 1.95 -8.32
C VAL A 119 -10.38 2.90 -8.51
N VAL A 120 -11.17 2.70 -9.55
CA VAL A 120 -12.34 3.54 -9.89
C VAL A 120 -13.60 2.69 -10.00
N PHE A 121 -14.77 3.30 -9.84
CA PHE A 121 -16.03 2.58 -10.04
C PHE A 121 -16.24 2.24 -11.51
N HIS A 122 -16.73 1.03 -11.82
CA HIS A 122 -17.18 0.71 -13.18
C HIS A 122 -18.59 1.23 -13.46
N ASP A 123 -19.45 1.27 -12.43
CA ASP A 123 -20.83 1.77 -12.54
C ASP A 123 -20.85 3.30 -12.67
N ARG A 124 -21.43 3.82 -13.77
CA ARG A 124 -21.52 5.26 -14.05
C ARG A 124 -22.17 6.07 -12.93
N ARG A 125 -23.20 5.55 -12.26
CA ARG A 125 -23.87 6.27 -11.17
C ARG A 125 -22.95 6.45 -9.97
N LEU A 126 -22.11 5.45 -9.69
CA LEU A 126 -21.13 5.51 -8.61
C LEU A 126 -19.91 6.35 -8.99
N GLN A 127 -19.58 6.48 -10.27
CA GLN A 127 -18.58 7.45 -10.74
C GLN A 127 -19.01 8.90 -10.44
N TYR A 128 -20.28 9.27 -10.73
CA TYR A 128 -20.79 10.62 -10.42
C TYR A 128 -20.81 10.94 -8.92
N THR A 129 -20.91 9.92 -8.08
CA THR A 129 -20.93 10.07 -6.61
C THR A 129 -19.65 9.55 -5.97
N GLU A 130 -18.58 9.39 -6.74
CA GLU A 130 -17.36 8.70 -6.32
C GLU A 130 -16.77 9.33 -5.06
N HIS A 131 -16.63 10.66 -5.06
CA HIS A 131 -16.13 11.40 -3.90
C HIS A 131 -16.90 11.06 -2.62
N GLN A 132 -18.23 11.08 -2.67
CA GLN A 132 -19.08 10.72 -1.53
C GLN A 132 -18.92 9.26 -1.10
N GLN A 133 -18.77 8.33 -2.07
CA GLN A 133 -18.54 6.91 -1.76
C GLN A 133 -17.18 6.69 -1.08
N LEU A 134 -16.12 7.33 -1.58
CA LEU A 134 -14.77 7.22 -1.02
C LEU A 134 -14.66 7.90 0.35
N GLU A 135 -15.28 9.06 0.53
CA GLU A 135 -15.37 9.71 1.84
C GLU A 135 -16.15 8.87 2.85
N GLY A 136 -17.30 8.32 2.43
CA GLY A 136 -18.08 7.40 3.27
C GLY A 136 -17.28 6.15 3.64
N TRP A 137 -16.44 5.63 2.75
CA TRP A 137 -15.53 4.53 3.04
C TRP A 137 -14.45 4.93 4.04
N LYS A 138 -13.80 6.09 3.82
CA LYS A 138 -12.75 6.66 4.68
C LYS A 138 -13.26 6.89 6.10
N TRP A 139 -14.48 7.40 6.27
CA TRP A 139 -15.06 7.66 7.57
C TRP A 139 -15.17 6.40 8.44
N ASN A 140 -15.49 5.27 7.82
CA ASN A 140 -15.57 3.97 8.50
C ASN A 140 -14.19 3.33 8.74
N ARG A 141 -13.13 3.87 8.12
CA ARG A 141 -11.76 3.36 8.13
C ARG A 141 -10.73 4.48 8.21
N PRO A 142 -10.67 5.20 9.34
CA PRO A 142 -9.77 6.33 9.47
C PRO A 142 -8.31 5.87 9.38
N GLY A 143 -7.58 6.42 8.41
CA GLY A 143 -6.16 6.14 8.20
C GLY A 143 -5.85 4.98 7.24
N ASP A 144 -6.88 4.26 6.76
CA ASP A 144 -6.70 3.26 5.70
C ASP A 144 -6.77 3.94 4.32
N ARG A 145 -6.02 3.40 3.37
CA ARG A 145 -6.10 3.76 1.95
C ARG A 145 -6.87 2.68 1.20
N LEU A 146 -7.53 3.05 0.12
CA LEU A 146 -8.23 2.08 -0.74
C LEU A 146 -7.26 1.23 -1.55
N LEU A 147 -6.15 1.85 -1.98
CA LEU A 147 -5.13 1.27 -2.82
C LEU A 147 -3.75 1.63 -2.27
N ASP A 148 -2.92 0.61 -2.05
CA ASP A 148 -1.52 0.75 -1.65
C ASP A 148 -0.58 -0.07 -2.54
N LEU A 149 0.70 0.30 -2.51
CA LEU A 149 1.80 -0.44 -3.14
C LEU A 149 2.51 -1.31 -2.09
N ASP A 150 2.69 -2.59 -2.41
CA ASP A 150 3.59 -3.47 -1.68
C ASP A 150 5.02 -3.26 -2.21
N ILE A 151 5.66 -2.20 -1.72
CA ILE A 151 7.00 -1.78 -2.17
C ILE A 151 8.04 -2.90 -2.02
N PRO A 152 8.11 -3.65 -0.89
CA PRO A 152 9.05 -4.76 -0.74
C PRO A 152 8.93 -5.87 -1.80
N MET A 153 7.71 -6.11 -2.32
CA MET A 153 7.48 -7.09 -3.39
C MET A 153 7.68 -6.51 -4.80
N SER A 154 7.62 -5.19 -4.94
CA SER A 154 7.72 -4.51 -6.23
C SER A 154 9.14 -4.47 -6.76
N VAL A 155 9.27 -4.47 -8.10
CA VAL A 155 10.55 -4.52 -8.81
C VAL A 155 10.60 -3.41 -9.85
N GLY A 156 11.70 -2.64 -9.88
CA GLY A 156 11.93 -1.63 -10.90
C GLY A 156 11.11 -0.34 -10.77
N ILE A 157 10.26 -0.22 -9.75
CA ILE A 157 9.56 1.03 -9.42
C ILE A 157 10.42 1.89 -8.48
N ILE A 158 10.39 3.20 -8.68
CA ILE A 158 11.07 4.19 -7.83
C ILE A 158 10.17 5.42 -7.62
N ASP A 159 10.55 6.34 -6.75
CA ASP A 159 9.80 7.57 -6.46
C ASP A 159 8.30 7.31 -6.22
N THR A 160 7.99 6.30 -5.41
CA THR A 160 6.62 5.94 -5.08
C THR A 160 5.97 7.07 -4.29
N ARG A 161 4.83 7.58 -4.77
CA ARG A 161 4.08 8.65 -4.12
C ARG A 161 2.65 8.19 -3.86
N THR A 162 2.13 8.65 -2.73
CA THR A 162 0.72 8.51 -2.38
C THR A 162 0.20 9.85 -1.89
N ASN A 163 -0.90 10.31 -2.47
CA ASN A 163 -1.53 11.55 -2.04
C ASN A 163 -2.56 11.22 -0.93
N PRO A 164 -2.47 11.83 0.27
CA PRO A 164 -3.45 11.63 1.34
C PRO A 164 -4.89 11.99 0.98
N SER A 165 -5.12 12.87 -0.02
CA SER A 165 -6.46 13.20 -0.51
C SER A 165 -7.00 12.19 -1.52
N GLN A 166 -6.14 11.44 -2.21
CA GLN A 166 -6.50 10.43 -3.20
C GLN A 166 -6.23 9.03 -2.66
N LEU A 167 -7.18 8.49 -1.91
CA LEU A 167 -7.06 7.19 -1.24
C LEU A 167 -7.03 6.01 -2.21
N ASN A 168 -7.55 6.20 -3.41
CA ASN A 168 -7.73 5.18 -4.43
C ASN A 168 -6.65 5.22 -5.53
N ALA A 169 -5.57 5.99 -5.34
CA ALA A 169 -4.53 6.18 -6.34
C ALA A 169 -3.12 5.98 -5.75
N VAL A 170 -2.21 5.43 -6.54
CA VAL A 170 -0.77 5.31 -6.23
C VAL A 170 0.04 5.71 -7.46
N GLU A 171 1.18 6.35 -7.24
CA GLU A 171 2.05 6.87 -8.30
C GLU A 171 3.46 6.29 -8.14
N PHE A 172 4.16 6.06 -9.24
CA PHE A 172 5.57 5.69 -9.22
C PHE A 172 6.23 6.00 -10.58
N LEU A 173 7.56 6.14 -10.56
CA LEU A 173 8.38 6.19 -11.76
C LEU A 173 8.94 4.80 -12.07
N TRP A 174 9.12 4.53 -13.36
CA TRP A 174 9.77 3.29 -13.82
C TRP A 174 10.46 3.50 -15.17
N ASP A 175 11.37 2.58 -15.49
CA ASP A 175 12.16 2.59 -16.72
C ASP A 175 11.57 1.59 -17.72
N PRO A 176 11.04 2.03 -18.88
CA PRO A 176 10.50 1.15 -19.91
C PRO A 176 11.49 0.11 -20.44
N ALA A 177 12.79 0.39 -20.38
CA ALA A 177 13.83 -0.54 -20.85
C ALA A 177 14.17 -1.64 -19.82
N LYS A 178 13.62 -1.57 -18.60
CA LYS A 178 13.88 -2.52 -17.52
C LYS A 178 12.63 -3.31 -17.17
N ARG A 179 12.86 -4.53 -16.65
CA ARG A 179 11.78 -5.31 -16.04
C ARG A 179 11.20 -4.57 -14.85
N THR A 180 9.93 -4.17 -14.97
CA THR A 180 9.21 -3.43 -13.94
C THR A 180 7.91 -4.16 -13.57
N SER A 181 7.64 -4.25 -12.27
CA SER A 181 6.44 -4.89 -11.73
C SER A 181 6.01 -4.20 -10.44
N ALA A 182 4.78 -3.69 -10.43
CA ALA A 182 4.18 -3.03 -9.27
C ALA A 182 3.24 -4.01 -8.57
N PHE A 183 3.45 -4.26 -7.28
CA PHE A 183 2.52 -5.06 -6.48
C PHE A 183 1.55 -4.14 -5.78
N ILE A 184 0.25 -4.37 -6.01
CA ILE A 184 -0.82 -3.54 -5.44
C ILE A 184 -1.65 -4.31 -4.42
N GLN A 185 -2.17 -3.60 -3.42
CA GLN A 185 -3.14 -4.10 -2.45
C GLN A 185 -4.41 -3.26 -2.51
N VAL A 186 -5.56 -3.91 -2.72
CA VAL A 186 -6.88 -3.25 -2.72
C VAL A 186 -7.59 -3.55 -1.41
N HIS A 187 -7.92 -2.52 -0.63
CA HIS A 187 -8.46 -2.67 0.72
C HIS A 187 -9.97 -2.49 0.82
N CYS A 188 -10.64 -2.02 -0.22
CA CYS A 188 -12.10 -1.97 -0.25
C CYS A 188 -12.69 -3.28 -0.78
N ILE A 189 -13.90 -3.65 -0.38
CA ILE A 189 -14.61 -4.81 -0.97
C ILE A 189 -15.82 -4.35 -1.79
N SER A 190 -16.16 -5.10 -2.82
CA SER A 190 -17.25 -4.76 -3.74
C SER A 190 -18.63 -4.63 -3.09
N THR A 191 -18.90 -5.34 -1.99
CA THR A 191 -20.18 -5.29 -1.27
C THR A 191 -20.28 -4.14 -0.26
N GLU A 192 -19.22 -3.35 -0.05
CA GLU A 192 -19.30 -2.19 0.84
C GLU A 192 -20.00 -1.00 0.19
N PHE A 193 -20.04 -0.99 -1.14
CA PHE A 193 -20.64 0.07 -1.94
C PHE A 193 -22.02 -0.31 -2.50
N THR A 194 -22.62 -1.39 -1.97
CA THR A 194 -24.01 -1.75 -2.27
C THR A 194 -24.97 -1.06 -1.29
N PRO A 195 -26.21 -0.74 -1.71
CA PRO A 195 -27.21 -0.12 -0.82
C PRO A 195 -27.44 -0.94 0.47
N ARG A 196 -27.48 -2.27 0.37
CA ARG A 196 -27.46 -3.14 1.55
C ARG A 196 -26.02 -3.51 1.87
N LYS A 197 -25.42 -2.78 2.81
CA LYS A 197 -24.06 -3.00 3.30
C LYS A 197 -23.86 -4.38 3.96
N HIS A 198 -24.95 -5.00 4.44
CA HIS A 198 -24.94 -6.28 5.18
C HIS A 198 -25.29 -7.47 4.29
N GLY A 199 -24.41 -7.79 3.32
CA GLY A 199 -24.44 -9.05 2.56
C GLY A 199 -25.69 -9.31 1.71
N GLY A 200 -25.66 -10.38 0.91
CA GLY A 200 -26.80 -10.84 0.10
C GLY A 200 -27.01 -10.13 -1.25
N GLU A 201 -26.41 -8.97 -1.47
CA GLU A 201 -26.44 -8.27 -2.77
C GLU A 201 -25.19 -8.54 -3.62
N LYS A 202 -25.36 -8.47 -4.95
CA LYS A 202 -24.25 -8.56 -5.90
C LYS A 202 -23.34 -7.35 -5.70
N GLY A 203 -22.11 -7.57 -5.23
CA GLY A 203 -21.13 -6.49 -5.05
C GLY A 203 -20.87 -5.70 -6.34
N VAL A 204 -20.54 -4.43 -6.19
CA VAL A 204 -20.24 -3.48 -7.28
C VAL A 204 -18.87 -3.80 -7.91
N PRO A 205 -18.76 -3.85 -9.26
CA PRO A 205 -17.47 -3.98 -9.93
C PRO A 205 -16.67 -2.66 -9.90
N PHE A 206 -15.34 -2.79 -9.79
CA PHE A 206 -14.41 -1.67 -9.95
C PHE A 206 -13.61 -1.85 -11.24
N ARG A 207 -12.83 -0.82 -11.61
CA ARG A 207 -11.74 -0.95 -12.57
C ARG A 207 -10.43 -0.63 -11.87
N ILE A 208 -9.39 -1.39 -12.19
CA ILE A 208 -8.02 -0.91 -12.01
C ILE A 208 -7.64 -0.20 -13.30
N GLN A 209 -7.31 1.08 -13.20
CA GLN A 209 -6.86 1.92 -14.29
C GLN A 209 -5.38 2.25 -14.11
N VAL A 210 -4.61 2.17 -15.20
CA VAL A 210 -3.20 2.53 -15.25
C VAL A 210 -3.04 3.61 -16.31
N ASP A 211 -2.54 4.77 -15.90
CA ASP A 211 -2.23 5.89 -16.78
C ASP A 211 -0.72 6.15 -16.75
N THR A 212 -0.07 6.19 -17.91
CA THR A 212 1.38 6.46 -18.05
C THR A 212 1.62 7.82 -18.68
N PHE A 213 2.59 8.57 -18.14
CA PHE A 213 2.94 9.93 -18.54
C PHE A 213 4.45 10.07 -18.78
N LYS A 214 4.85 10.86 -19.78
CA LYS A 214 6.23 11.31 -19.98
C LYS A 214 6.49 12.62 -19.24
N GLN A 215 7.78 12.92 -19.07
CA GLN A 215 8.25 14.19 -18.54
C GLN A 215 8.15 15.27 -19.62
N ASN A 216 7.55 16.41 -19.28
CA ASN A 216 7.47 17.60 -20.13
C ASN A 216 8.78 18.41 -20.08
N GLU A 217 8.85 19.51 -20.84
CA GLU A 217 10.03 20.39 -20.90
C GLU A 217 10.38 21.03 -19.54
N ASN A 218 9.39 21.19 -18.67
CA ASN A 218 9.53 21.77 -17.33
C ASN A 218 10.00 20.73 -16.28
N GLY A 219 10.20 19.47 -16.68
CA GLY A 219 10.60 18.40 -15.78
C GLY A 219 9.44 17.73 -15.03
N GLU A 220 8.19 18.06 -15.34
CA GLU A 220 6.99 17.49 -14.71
C GLU A 220 6.38 16.36 -15.55
N TYR A 221 5.84 15.34 -14.89
CA TYR A 221 5.21 14.20 -15.58
C TYR A 221 3.72 14.45 -15.83
N THR A 222 3.41 15.37 -16.75
CA THR A 222 2.02 15.76 -17.09
C THR A 222 1.56 15.27 -18.45
N ASP A 223 2.50 14.96 -19.34
CA ASP A 223 2.21 14.64 -20.73
C ASP A 223 1.76 13.18 -20.83
N HIS A 224 0.48 12.97 -21.12
CA HIS A 224 -0.11 11.64 -21.21
C HIS A 224 0.45 10.83 -22.38
N LEU A 225 0.71 9.54 -22.16
CA LEU A 225 1.17 8.59 -23.17
C LEU A 225 0.13 7.51 -23.47
N HIS A 226 -0.40 6.88 -22.43
CA HIS A 226 -1.25 5.70 -22.58
C HIS A 226 -2.09 5.45 -21.33
N SER A 227 -3.30 4.90 -21.54
CA SER A 227 -4.22 4.51 -20.49
C SER A 227 -4.78 3.12 -20.78
N ALA A 228 -4.86 2.28 -19.77
CA ALA A 228 -5.53 0.98 -19.87
C ALA A 228 -6.21 0.61 -18.55
N SER A 229 -7.17 -0.31 -18.62
CA SER A 229 -7.84 -0.81 -17.42
C SER A 229 -8.38 -2.23 -17.56
N CYS A 230 -8.74 -2.82 -16.43
CA CYS A 230 -9.48 -4.09 -16.39
C CYS A 230 -10.52 -4.04 -15.28
N GLN A 231 -11.63 -4.77 -15.45
CA GLN A 231 -12.62 -4.89 -14.37
C GLN A 231 -12.16 -5.85 -13.29
N ILE A 232 -12.43 -5.47 -12.05
CA ILE A 232 -12.19 -6.31 -10.89
C ILE A 232 -13.41 -6.40 -9.98
N LYS A 233 -13.43 -7.47 -9.19
CA LYS A 233 -14.33 -7.61 -8.07
C LYS A 233 -13.55 -8.03 -6.83
N VAL A 234 -13.67 -7.25 -5.77
CA VAL A 234 -12.88 -7.47 -4.55
C VAL A 234 -13.74 -8.15 -3.50
N PHE A 235 -13.21 -9.27 -2.99
CA PHE A 235 -13.84 -10.10 -1.97
C PHE A 235 -13.09 -10.01 -0.66
N LYS A 236 -13.72 -10.43 0.43
CA LYS A 236 -13.00 -10.73 1.68
C LYS A 236 -11.90 -11.77 1.44
N PRO A 237 -10.87 -11.85 2.31
CA PRO A 237 -9.79 -12.81 2.16
C PRO A 237 -10.28 -14.24 1.90
N LYS A 238 -9.66 -14.93 0.93
CA LYS A 238 -10.05 -16.25 0.39
C LYS A 238 -11.40 -16.29 -0.34
N GLY A 239 -12.10 -15.17 -0.45
CA GLY A 239 -13.40 -15.07 -1.11
C GLY A 239 -13.27 -15.16 -2.63
N ALA A 240 -12.23 -14.55 -3.21
CA ALA A 240 -11.93 -14.65 -4.63
C ALA A 240 -11.63 -16.09 -5.04
N ASP A 241 -10.81 -16.82 -4.26
CA ASP A 241 -10.44 -18.21 -4.56
C ASP A 241 -11.64 -19.14 -4.53
N ARG A 242 -12.49 -19.01 -3.50
CA ARG A 242 -13.75 -19.78 -3.41
C ARG A 242 -14.66 -19.47 -4.59
N LYS A 243 -14.76 -18.20 -4.96
CA LYS A 243 -15.59 -17.74 -6.08
C LYS A 243 -15.06 -18.29 -7.41
N GLN A 244 -13.76 -18.20 -7.66
CA GLN A 244 -13.09 -18.72 -8.86
C GLN A 244 -13.30 -20.23 -8.99
N LYS A 245 -13.10 -20.98 -7.90
CA LYS A 245 -13.35 -22.44 -7.85
C LYS A 245 -14.81 -22.77 -8.14
N THR A 246 -15.74 -22.11 -7.46
CA THR A 246 -17.19 -22.35 -7.62
C THR A 246 -17.63 -22.07 -9.06
N ASP A 247 -17.14 -20.99 -9.67
CA ASP A 247 -17.51 -20.62 -11.02
C ASP A 247 -16.88 -21.57 -12.04
N ARG A 248 -15.65 -22.03 -11.84
CA ARG A 248 -15.02 -23.07 -12.67
C ARG A 248 -15.80 -24.39 -12.64
N GLU A 249 -16.13 -24.89 -11.45
CA GLU A 249 -16.94 -26.12 -11.30
C GLU A 249 -18.33 -25.99 -11.96
N LYS A 250 -18.94 -24.80 -11.89
CA LYS A 250 -20.20 -24.52 -12.58
C LYS A 250 -20.02 -24.55 -14.10
N MET A 251 -18.95 -23.96 -14.61
CA MET A 251 -18.66 -23.95 -16.04
C MET A 251 -18.34 -25.35 -16.56
N GLU A 252 -17.66 -26.20 -15.79
CA GLU A 252 -17.38 -27.59 -16.17
C GLU A 252 -18.66 -28.42 -16.34
N LYS A 253 -19.66 -28.20 -15.48
CA LYS A 253 -20.96 -28.90 -15.49
C LYS A 253 -21.92 -28.44 -16.60
N ARG A 254 -21.65 -27.33 -17.28
CA ARG A 254 -22.48 -26.85 -18.39
C ARG A 254 -22.31 -27.71 -19.63
N ALA A 255 -23.33 -27.76 -20.48
CA ALA A 255 -23.22 -28.39 -21.80
C ALA A 255 -22.27 -27.61 -22.72
N ALA A 256 -21.63 -28.28 -23.69
CA ALA A 256 -20.63 -27.66 -24.59
C ALA A 256 -21.15 -26.39 -25.28
N HIS A 257 -22.35 -26.43 -25.86
CA HIS A 257 -22.99 -25.29 -26.51
C HIS A 257 -23.31 -24.11 -25.56
N GLU A 258 -23.41 -24.35 -24.25
CA GLU A 258 -23.55 -23.27 -23.28
C GLU A 258 -22.21 -22.65 -22.90
N LYS A 259 -21.13 -23.47 -22.86
CA LYS A 259 -19.78 -22.98 -22.56
C LYS A 259 -19.28 -22.03 -23.64
N GLU A 260 -19.63 -22.29 -24.90
CA GLU A 260 -19.32 -21.42 -26.04
C GLU A 260 -19.89 -20.01 -25.92
N LYS A 261 -20.81 -19.72 -24.98
CA LYS A 261 -21.32 -18.36 -24.74
C LYS A 261 -20.42 -17.53 -23.82
N TYR A 262 -19.42 -18.16 -23.21
CA TYR A 262 -18.53 -17.56 -22.21
C TYR A 262 -17.10 -17.46 -22.73
N GLN A 263 -16.36 -16.52 -22.18
CA GLN A 263 -14.94 -16.36 -22.48
C GLN A 263 -14.12 -17.47 -21.82
N PRO A 264 -13.03 -17.90 -22.47
CA PRO A 264 -12.03 -18.73 -21.81
C PRO A 264 -11.41 -18.00 -20.60
N SER A 265 -11.09 -18.76 -19.56
CA SER A 265 -10.36 -18.26 -18.40
C SER A 265 -8.85 -18.41 -18.64
N TYR A 266 -8.10 -17.37 -18.28
CA TYR A 266 -6.65 -17.30 -18.40
C TYR A 266 -6.03 -17.06 -17.02
N ASP A 267 -4.76 -17.41 -16.83
CA ASP A 267 -4.06 -17.25 -15.55
C ASP A 267 -3.65 -15.80 -15.26
N THR A 268 -3.64 -14.95 -16.29
CA THR A 268 -3.31 -13.52 -16.19
C THR A 268 -4.37 -12.68 -16.85
N THR A 269 -4.55 -11.46 -16.36
CA THR A 269 -5.49 -10.48 -16.91
C THR A 269 -4.71 -9.38 -17.63
N ILE A 270 -4.96 -9.23 -18.93
CA ILE A 270 -4.38 -8.15 -19.73
C ILE A 270 -5.29 -6.92 -19.61
N LEU A 271 -4.72 -5.77 -19.26
CA LEU A 271 -5.47 -4.52 -19.22
C LEU A 271 -5.77 -4.07 -20.66
N THR A 272 -7.01 -3.69 -20.91
CA THR A 272 -7.48 -3.21 -22.22
C THR A 272 -7.29 -1.70 -22.32
N GLU A 273 -6.78 -1.24 -23.46
CA GLU A 273 -6.56 0.18 -23.73
C GLU A 273 -7.86 0.98 -23.59
N MET A 274 -7.76 2.14 -22.94
CA MET A 274 -8.84 3.10 -22.84
C MET A 274 -8.56 4.27 -23.77
N ARG A 275 -9.48 4.54 -24.69
CA ARG A 275 -9.46 5.81 -25.41
C ARG A 275 -9.94 6.90 -24.47
N LEU A 276 -9.03 7.79 -24.06
CA LEU A 276 -9.42 9.05 -23.46
C LEU A 276 -10.10 9.87 -24.56
N GLU A 277 -11.44 9.99 -24.51
CA GLU A 277 -12.10 11.03 -25.29
C GLU A 277 -11.56 12.37 -24.78
N PRO A 278 -11.04 13.26 -25.66
CA PRO A 278 -10.52 14.54 -25.23
C PRO A 278 -11.64 15.31 -24.53
N ILE A 279 -11.46 15.59 -23.23
CA ILE A 279 -12.27 16.60 -22.56
C ILE A 279 -11.75 17.92 -23.11
N ILE A 280 -12.44 18.48 -24.10
CA ILE A 280 -12.23 19.85 -24.54
C ILE A 280 -12.65 20.74 -23.37
N GLU A 281 -11.68 21.13 -22.55
CA GLU A 281 -11.83 22.26 -21.63
C GLU A 281 -11.83 23.54 -22.46
N ASP A 282 -12.98 23.85 -23.08
CA ASP A 282 -13.21 25.21 -23.55
C ASP A 282 -13.40 26.09 -22.31
N ALA A 283 -12.42 26.97 -22.12
CA ALA A 283 -12.40 28.03 -21.13
C ALA A 283 -13.74 28.79 -21.11
N VAL A 284 -14.40 28.79 -19.95
CA VAL A 284 -15.52 29.71 -19.69
C VAL A 284 -15.12 30.66 -18.58
N GLU A 285 -14.35 31.68 -18.95
CA GLU A 285 -14.40 32.97 -18.27
C GLU A 285 -14.77 34.06 -19.29
N HIS A 286 -15.85 34.78 -18.94
CA HIS A 286 -16.35 36.03 -19.50
C HIS A 286 -16.90 36.05 -20.94
N GLU A 287 -18.23 36.17 -21.04
CA GLU A 287 -18.88 37.23 -21.82
C GLU A 287 -20.28 37.50 -21.22
N GLN A 288 -20.39 38.58 -20.46
CA GLN A 288 -21.68 39.21 -20.15
C GLN A 288 -22.14 40.04 -21.35
N LYS A 289 -23.45 39.96 -21.65
CA LYS A 289 -24.29 40.93 -22.39
C LYS A 289 -24.26 40.91 -23.93
N LYS A 290 -25.24 40.22 -24.54
CA LYS A 290 -26.47 40.77 -25.16
C LYS A 290 -26.98 39.86 -26.29
N SER A 291 -28.22 39.38 -26.19
CA SER A 291 -29.28 39.79 -27.13
C SER A 291 -30.64 39.31 -26.65
N SER A 292 -31.58 40.26 -26.56
CA SER A 292 -32.97 40.07 -26.16
C SER A 292 -33.89 39.84 -27.37
N LYS A 293 -34.94 39.06 -27.13
CA LYS A 293 -36.33 39.06 -27.68
C LYS A 293 -36.72 37.62 -28.06
N ARG A 294 -37.90 37.08 -27.74
CA ARG A 294 -39.19 37.55 -27.17
C ARG A 294 -39.98 36.24 -26.93
N THR A 295 -40.66 36.04 -25.80
CA THR A 295 -42.14 36.12 -25.66
C THR A 295 -42.51 35.93 -24.17
N LEU A 296 -43.53 36.68 -23.75
CA LEU A 296 -43.94 37.04 -22.38
C LEU A 296 -44.94 36.01 -21.74
N PRO A 297 -45.67 36.30 -20.62
CA PRO A 297 -45.43 35.66 -19.33
C PRO A 297 -46.71 35.05 -18.72
N ALA A 298 -46.62 34.46 -17.52
CA ALA A 298 -47.76 34.31 -16.64
C ALA A 298 -47.40 34.84 -15.25
N ASP A 299 -48.36 35.56 -14.71
CA ASP A 299 -48.27 36.59 -13.68
C ASP A 299 -48.44 36.05 -12.26
N TYR A 300 -48.11 36.94 -11.32
CA TYR A 300 -48.09 36.89 -9.87
C TYR A 300 -49.36 36.39 -9.14
N GLY A 301 -49.17 35.88 -7.92
CA GLY A 301 -50.23 35.69 -6.92
C GLY A 301 -49.68 35.39 -5.52
N ASP A 302 -49.74 36.41 -4.67
CA ASP A 302 -49.23 36.57 -3.31
C ASP A 302 -50.00 35.78 -2.23
N SER A 303 -49.35 35.55 -1.07
CA SER A 303 -49.90 35.49 0.30
C SER A 303 -49.62 34.26 1.19
N LEU A 304 -49.17 34.65 2.38
CA LEU A 304 -48.82 34.00 3.65
C LEU A 304 -49.95 33.18 4.32
N ALA A 305 -49.72 31.92 4.73
CA ALA A 305 -50.36 31.30 5.92
C ALA A 305 -49.79 29.92 6.34
N LYS A 306 -49.34 29.84 7.61
CA LYS A 306 -49.47 28.78 8.64
C LYS A 306 -49.59 27.27 8.26
N ARG A 307 -48.68 26.50 8.89
CA ARG A 307 -48.90 25.34 9.80
C ARG A 307 -49.91 24.25 9.39
N GLY A 308 -49.45 22.99 9.30
CA GLY A 308 -50.30 21.83 9.65
C GLY A 308 -50.06 20.52 8.90
N SER A 309 -49.62 19.53 9.68
CA SER A 309 -49.74 18.06 9.58
C SER A 309 -50.75 17.39 8.62
N CYS A 310 -50.34 16.16 8.24
CA CYS A 310 -51.10 14.93 7.95
C CYS A 310 -51.72 14.68 6.55
N SER A 311 -51.50 13.44 6.10
CA SER A 311 -52.14 12.69 4.99
C SER A 311 -53.67 12.66 5.08
N PRO A 312 -54.39 12.34 3.98
CA PRO A 312 -55.04 11.01 3.89
C PRO A 312 -55.39 10.52 2.46
N TRP A 313 -55.63 9.21 2.29
CA TRP A 313 -56.53 8.62 1.26
C TRP A 313 -57.07 7.26 1.78
N PRO A 314 -58.22 6.75 1.29
CA PRO A 314 -59.34 6.35 2.15
C PRO A 314 -59.74 4.85 2.13
N ASP A 315 -60.57 4.46 3.10
CA ASP A 315 -61.21 3.14 3.33
C ASP A 315 -62.52 2.94 2.51
N THR A 316 -63.03 1.74 2.15
CA THR A 316 -63.72 0.66 2.96
C THR A 316 -64.55 -0.24 1.96
N PRO A 317 -65.35 -1.29 2.33
CA PRO A 317 -65.13 -2.48 3.18
C PRO A 317 -65.80 -3.78 2.63
N THR A 318 -65.52 -4.97 3.21
CA THR A 318 -66.53 -6.01 3.58
C THR A 318 -65.93 -7.18 4.40
N ALA A 319 -66.77 -7.77 5.26
CA ALA A 319 -66.45 -8.57 6.44
C ALA A 319 -66.26 -10.09 6.20
N TYR A 320 -65.60 -10.80 7.15
CA TYR A 320 -66.17 -11.85 8.04
C TYR A 320 -65.13 -12.84 8.67
N VAL A 321 -65.27 -13.01 10.00
CA VAL A 321 -65.03 -14.19 10.92
C VAL A 321 -63.61 -14.71 11.30
N ASN A 322 -63.20 -14.35 12.54
CA ASN A 322 -62.85 -15.15 13.75
C ASN A 322 -61.99 -16.45 13.74
N ASN A 323 -60.87 -16.48 14.50
CA ASN A 323 -60.60 -17.36 15.67
C ASN A 323 -59.18 -17.16 16.29
N SER A 324 -59.10 -17.20 17.63
CA SER A 324 -57.95 -16.93 18.56
C SER A 324 -57.09 -18.18 18.90
N PRO A 325 -56.23 -18.25 19.97
CA PRO A 325 -55.19 -17.36 20.55
C PRO A 325 -53.85 -18.05 20.99
N SER A 326 -52.82 -17.25 21.37
CA SER A 326 -51.80 -17.43 22.46
C SER A 326 -50.40 -16.97 22.02
N ALA A 327 -49.45 -16.50 22.85
CA ALA A 327 -49.37 -15.84 24.15
C ALA A 327 -47.85 -15.64 24.41
N ALA A 328 -47.38 -14.44 24.76
CA ALA A 328 -46.10 -14.23 25.47
C ALA A 328 -46.00 -12.80 26.03
N PRO A 329 -45.31 -12.58 27.18
CA PRO A 329 -45.63 -11.51 28.12
C PRO A 329 -44.79 -10.23 27.97
N THR A 330 -45.37 -9.14 28.46
CA THR A 330 -44.75 -7.83 28.66
C THR A 330 -44.29 -7.69 30.12
N PHE A 331 -43.09 -7.15 30.36
CA PHE A 331 -42.71 -6.53 31.63
C PHE A 331 -42.29 -5.08 31.40
N THR A 332 -42.85 -4.19 32.21
CA THR A 332 -42.71 -2.74 32.27
C THR A 332 -41.48 -2.30 33.09
N PRO A 333 -40.90 -1.11 32.83
CA PRO A 333 -39.86 -0.51 33.67
C PRO A 333 -40.46 0.42 34.75
N PRO A 334 -39.76 0.70 35.87
CA PRO A 334 -40.18 1.70 36.85
C PRO A 334 -39.64 3.13 36.51
N PRO A 335 -40.27 4.21 37.05
CA PRO A 335 -40.08 5.61 36.66
C PRO A 335 -39.08 6.39 37.56
N PRO A 336 -38.80 7.68 37.29
CA PRO A 336 -37.52 8.34 37.55
C PRO A 336 -37.47 9.15 38.86
N SER A 337 -36.25 9.44 39.33
CA SER A 337 -35.97 10.49 40.32
C SER A 337 -34.95 11.51 39.79
N THR A 338 -35.23 12.76 40.12
CA THR A 338 -34.90 14.05 39.49
C THR A 338 -33.63 14.73 40.02
N CYS A 339 -33.25 15.79 39.30
CA CYS A 339 -32.43 16.96 39.68
C CYS A 339 -30.90 16.88 39.43
N SER A 340 -30.18 17.88 38.88
CA SER A 340 -30.46 19.14 38.17
C SER A 340 -29.12 19.70 37.59
N VAL A 341 -29.20 20.43 36.45
CA VAL A 341 -28.33 21.51 35.88
C VAL A 341 -26.79 21.35 35.68
N PRO A 342 -26.13 22.17 34.81
CA PRO A 342 -26.63 23.12 33.79
C PRO A 342 -25.97 22.98 32.38
N ASP A 343 -26.61 23.62 31.39
CA ASP A 343 -26.00 24.01 30.12
C ASP A 343 -24.85 25.01 30.33
N SER A 344 -23.73 24.82 29.61
CA SER A 344 -22.78 25.90 29.33
C SER A 344 -21.97 25.60 28.07
N ASN A 345 -22.04 26.59 27.17
CA ASN A 345 -21.26 26.80 25.96
C ASN A 345 -19.81 26.30 26.05
N SER A 346 -19.37 25.52 25.06
CA SER A 346 -17.95 25.31 24.79
C SER A 346 -17.60 25.87 23.41
N SER A 347 -17.12 27.11 23.46
CA SER A 347 -16.42 27.82 22.40
C SER A 347 -15.21 27.04 21.88
N SER A 348 -14.93 27.19 20.58
CA SER A 348 -13.68 26.80 19.93
C SER A 348 -12.47 27.43 20.62
N PRO A 349 -11.33 26.71 20.76
CA PRO A 349 -10.06 27.36 21.02
C PRO A 349 -9.35 27.63 19.69
N ASN A 350 -9.24 28.91 19.36
CA ASN A 350 -8.19 29.41 18.49
C ASN A 350 -6.92 29.54 19.35
N HIS A 351 -5.84 28.86 19.00
CA HIS A 351 -4.50 29.23 19.47
C HIS A 351 -3.47 28.88 18.39
N GLN A 352 -2.84 29.94 17.86
CA GLN A 352 -1.49 29.91 17.32
C GLN A 352 -0.52 29.45 18.42
N GLY A 353 0.51 28.71 18.03
CA GLY A 353 1.65 28.36 18.87
C GLY A 353 2.44 27.20 18.27
N ASP A 354 3.63 27.51 17.76
CA ASP A 354 4.65 26.56 17.32
C ASP A 354 4.87 25.40 18.29
N GLY A 355 5.13 24.22 17.75
CA GLY A 355 5.48 23.04 18.54
C GLY A 355 5.70 21.80 17.68
N VAL A 356 6.88 21.73 17.06
CA VAL A 356 7.44 20.48 16.51
C VAL A 356 7.38 19.39 17.59
N SER A 357 6.78 18.24 17.28
CA SER A 357 6.99 17.02 18.05
C SER A 357 7.05 15.82 17.11
N GLN A 358 8.29 15.38 16.95
CA GLN A 358 8.80 14.23 16.23
C GLN A 358 7.92 12.99 16.37
N ALA A 359 7.55 12.40 15.23
CA ALA A 359 7.12 11.01 15.16
C ALA A 359 8.35 10.12 15.42
N SER A 360 8.67 9.89 16.70
CA SER A 360 9.46 8.75 17.14
C SER A 360 8.52 7.83 17.91
N ALA A 361 8.48 6.56 17.53
CA ALA A 361 7.65 5.56 18.19
C ALA A 361 8.22 5.26 19.58
N GLU A 362 7.78 6.00 20.60
CA GLU A 362 8.17 5.74 21.98
C GLU A 362 7.63 4.38 22.44
N GLN A 363 8.55 3.49 22.79
CA GLN A 363 8.26 2.18 23.37
C GLN A 363 7.63 2.34 24.76
N LEU A 364 6.58 1.56 25.04
CA LEU A 364 5.92 1.57 26.36
C LEU A 364 6.88 1.09 27.44
N GLN A 365 7.06 1.88 28.50
CA GLN A 365 7.96 1.57 29.60
C GLN A 365 7.27 0.70 30.67
N PRO A 366 7.97 -0.21 31.35
CA PRO A 366 7.40 -0.99 32.46
C PRO A 366 6.89 -0.14 33.63
N SER A 367 7.46 1.05 33.85
CA SER A 367 7.02 1.99 34.88
C SER A 367 5.81 2.84 34.48
N ALA A 368 5.27 2.68 33.26
CA ALA A 368 4.17 3.49 32.79
C ALA A 368 2.90 3.26 33.63
N THR A 369 2.29 4.37 34.04
CA THR A 369 1.00 4.40 34.73
C THR A 369 -0.12 3.90 33.84
N ILE A 370 -1.29 3.65 34.45
CA ILE A 370 -2.49 3.23 33.70
C ILE A 370 -2.85 4.30 32.65
N GLN A 371 -2.81 5.59 33.00
CA GLN A 371 -3.14 6.67 32.06
C GLN A 371 -2.16 6.74 30.88
N GLU A 372 -0.86 6.59 31.14
CA GLU A 372 0.16 6.57 30.09
C GLU A 372 0.01 5.33 29.19
N THR A 373 -0.35 4.18 29.76
CA THR A 373 -0.63 2.95 29.01
C THR A 373 -1.85 3.12 28.10
N GLN A 374 -2.90 3.79 28.60
CA GLN A 374 -4.08 4.13 27.80
C GLN A 374 -3.76 5.08 26.65
N GLN A 375 -2.97 6.12 26.91
CA GLN A 375 -2.50 7.04 25.87
C GLN A 375 -1.61 6.34 24.84
N TRP A 376 -0.76 5.41 25.27
CA TRP A 376 0.07 4.62 24.36
C TRP A 376 -0.77 3.73 23.45
N LEU A 377 -1.81 3.07 23.98
CA LEU A 377 -2.76 2.27 23.17
C LEU A 377 -3.48 3.14 22.14
N LEU A 378 -3.91 4.35 22.52
CA LEU A 378 -4.51 5.32 21.60
C LEU A 378 -3.52 5.75 20.49
N LYS A 379 -2.27 6.09 20.88
CA LYS A 379 -1.20 6.53 19.97
C LYS A 379 -0.79 5.42 18.98
N ASN A 380 -0.83 4.15 19.39
CA ASN A 380 -0.43 3.00 18.59
C ASN A 380 -1.59 2.30 17.86
N ARG A 381 -2.73 2.98 17.69
CA ARG A 381 -3.91 2.47 16.96
C ARG A 381 -4.56 1.21 17.59
N PHE A 382 -4.55 1.11 18.91
CA PHE A 382 -5.25 0.10 19.72
C PHE A 382 -6.40 0.69 20.55
N SER A 383 -7.05 1.75 20.04
CA SER A 383 -8.10 2.50 20.74
C SER A 383 -9.32 1.64 21.11
N SER A 384 -9.66 0.64 20.32
CA SER A 384 -10.74 -0.32 20.59
C SER A 384 -10.51 -1.15 21.87
N TYR A 385 -9.26 -1.32 22.29
CA TYR A 385 -8.87 -2.12 23.44
C TYR A 385 -8.62 -1.29 24.71
N THR A 386 -8.75 0.04 24.65
CA THR A 386 -8.57 0.95 25.79
C THR A 386 -9.47 0.59 26.98
N ARG A 387 -10.76 0.35 26.71
CA ARG A 387 -11.72 -0.09 27.74
C ARG A 387 -11.35 -1.44 28.34
N LEU A 388 -10.84 -2.35 27.51
CA LEU A 388 -10.49 -3.71 27.93
C LEU A 388 -9.25 -3.71 28.83
N PHE A 389 -8.25 -2.90 28.50
CA PHE A 389 -7.03 -2.72 29.31
C PHE A 389 -7.11 -1.53 30.27
N SER A 390 -8.32 -1.07 30.61
CA SER A 390 -8.54 0.17 31.39
C SER A 390 -7.85 0.19 32.76
N ASN A 391 -7.58 -0.98 33.34
CA ASN A 391 -6.91 -1.15 34.63
C ASN A 391 -5.48 -1.69 34.52
N PHE A 392 -4.91 -1.77 33.33
CA PHE A 392 -3.56 -2.31 33.12
C PHE A 392 -2.52 -1.19 33.19
N SER A 393 -1.50 -1.39 34.03
CA SER A 393 -0.27 -0.60 33.98
C SER A 393 0.65 -1.07 32.86
N GLY A 394 1.71 -0.33 32.56
CA GLY A 394 2.70 -0.71 31.56
C GLY A 394 3.36 -2.06 31.89
N ALA A 395 3.64 -2.31 33.17
CA ALA A 395 4.15 -3.59 33.65
C ALA A 395 3.16 -4.74 33.42
N ASP A 396 1.86 -4.51 33.64
CA ASP A 396 0.84 -5.56 33.48
C ASP A 396 0.64 -5.91 32.00
N LEU A 397 0.60 -4.89 31.14
CA LEU A 397 0.45 -5.06 29.70
C LEU A 397 1.66 -5.75 29.07
N LEU A 398 2.88 -5.47 29.57
CA LEU A 398 4.13 -6.08 29.09
C LEU A 398 4.37 -7.51 29.59
N LYS A 399 3.66 -7.94 30.64
CA LYS A 399 3.69 -9.32 31.18
C LYS A 399 2.83 -10.30 30.37
N LEU A 400 1.85 -9.80 29.61
CA LEU A 400 1.01 -10.65 28.78
C LEU A 400 1.84 -11.34 27.70
N THR A 401 1.64 -12.65 27.57
CA THR A 401 2.26 -13.44 26.51
C THR A 401 1.59 -13.17 25.16
N LYS A 402 2.22 -13.61 24.08
CA LYS A 402 1.63 -13.51 22.74
C LYS A 402 0.28 -14.25 22.69
N GLU A 403 0.20 -15.39 23.34
CA GLU A 403 -0.99 -16.23 23.43
C GLU A 403 -2.12 -15.52 24.18
N ASP A 404 -1.81 -14.87 25.31
CA ASP A 404 -2.79 -14.09 26.07
C ASP A 404 -3.36 -12.93 25.24
N LEU A 405 -2.50 -12.18 24.55
CA LEU A 405 -2.93 -11.07 23.69
C LEU A 405 -3.75 -11.55 22.49
N VAL A 406 -3.40 -12.69 21.91
CA VAL A 406 -4.17 -13.33 20.83
C VAL A 406 -5.54 -13.80 21.34
N GLN A 407 -5.63 -14.31 22.56
CA GLN A 407 -6.90 -14.72 23.15
C GLN A 407 -7.79 -13.52 23.49
N ILE A 408 -7.20 -12.42 23.95
CA ILE A 408 -7.93 -11.22 24.38
C ILE A 408 -8.35 -10.34 23.20
N CYS A 409 -7.45 -10.09 22.25
CA CYS A 409 -7.66 -9.16 21.12
C CYS A 409 -7.96 -9.88 19.80
N GLY A 410 -7.89 -11.21 19.76
CA GLY A 410 -7.96 -12.01 18.53
C GLY A 410 -6.60 -12.15 17.84
N ALA A 411 -6.47 -13.13 16.94
CA ALA A 411 -5.19 -13.51 16.34
C ALA A 411 -4.46 -12.36 15.63
N ALA A 412 -5.18 -11.54 14.86
CA ALA A 412 -4.56 -10.44 14.13
C ALA A 412 -4.10 -9.31 15.06
N ASP A 413 -5.00 -8.79 15.91
CA ASP A 413 -4.69 -7.65 16.76
C ASP A 413 -3.84 -8.02 17.96
N GLY A 414 -3.96 -9.23 18.49
CA GLY A 414 -3.09 -9.75 19.55
C GLY A 414 -1.64 -9.90 19.10
N ILE A 415 -1.40 -10.40 17.89
CA ILE A 415 -0.04 -10.46 17.31
C ILE A 415 0.50 -9.05 17.05
N ARG A 416 -0.33 -8.14 16.51
CA ARG A 416 0.06 -6.75 16.27
C ARG A 416 0.41 -6.03 17.57
N LEU A 417 -0.41 -6.19 18.61
CA LEU A 417 -0.19 -5.59 19.93
C LEU A 417 1.06 -6.19 20.61
N TYR A 418 1.23 -7.51 20.55
CA TYR A 418 2.43 -8.17 21.07
C TYR A 418 3.69 -7.64 20.38
N ASN A 419 3.68 -7.54 19.06
CA ASN A 419 4.81 -7.01 18.30
C ASN A 419 5.05 -5.53 18.60
N ALA A 420 4.02 -4.71 18.79
CA ALA A 420 4.17 -3.29 19.16
C ALA A 420 4.74 -3.12 20.58
N LEU A 421 4.31 -3.95 21.53
CA LEU A 421 4.81 -3.98 22.91
C LEU A 421 6.24 -4.50 23.01
N LYS A 422 6.60 -5.45 22.13
CA LYS A 422 7.94 -6.07 22.06
C LYS A 422 8.77 -5.54 20.89
N SER A 423 8.36 -4.43 20.26
CA SER A 423 8.98 -3.91 19.03
C SER A 423 10.48 -3.84 19.24
N ARG A 424 11.20 -4.72 18.54
CA ARG A 424 12.65 -4.70 18.49
C ARG A 424 13.03 -3.43 17.76
N SER A 425 13.91 -2.65 18.36
CA SER A 425 14.63 -1.57 17.68
C SER A 425 15.04 -2.04 16.29
N VAL A 426 14.64 -1.32 15.25
CA VAL A 426 15.14 -1.56 13.89
C VAL A 426 16.67 -1.55 14.00
N ARG A 427 17.32 -2.63 13.53
CA ARG A 427 18.78 -2.70 13.60
C ARG A 427 19.33 -1.56 12.73
N PRO A 428 20.24 -0.72 13.25
CA PRO A 428 20.85 0.33 12.43
C PRO A 428 21.49 -0.28 11.19
N ARG A 429 21.29 0.39 10.04
CA ARG A 429 21.93 0.01 8.78
C ARG A 429 23.41 0.42 8.77
N LEU A 430 23.74 1.47 9.52
CA LEU A 430 25.09 1.96 9.68
C LEU A 430 25.25 2.59 11.08
N THR A 431 26.34 2.27 11.74
CA THR A 431 26.76 2.91 13.00
C THR A 431 27.99 3.78 12.72
N ILE A 432 27.95 5.05 13.12
CA ILE A 432 29.12 5.93 13.09
C ILE A 432 29.39 6.49 14.49
N TYR A 433 30.66 6.66 14.84
CA TYR A 433 31.07 7.23 16.11
C TYR A 433 31.57 8.65 15.90
N VAL A 434 30.97 9.63 16.57
CA VAL A 434 31.28 11.03 16.34
C VAL A 434 31.70 11.73 17.63
N CYS A 435 32.79 12.50 17.58
CA CYS A 435 33.26 13.33 18.68
C CYS A 435 33.42 14.78 18.23
N GLN A 436 32.98 15.73 19.05
CA GLN A 436 33.19 17.15 18.78
C GLN A 436 34.65 17.52 19.03
N GLU A 437 35.27 18.20 18.08
CA GLU A 437 36.64 18.72 18.19
C GLU A 437 36.65 19.88 19.20
N GLN A 438 37.32 19.69 20.33
CA GLN A 438 37.50 20.74 21.33
C GLN A 438 38.59 21.71 20.85
N LEU A 439 38.29 23.02 20.87
CA LEU A 439 39.22 24.11 20.55
C LEU A 439 40.31 24.19 21.64
N GLY A 440 41.28 23.28 21.60
CA GLY A 440 42.35 23.21 22.61
C GLY A 440 43.21 21.94 22.59
N SER A 441 42.79 20.88 21.89
CA SER A 441 43.52 19.62 21.80
C SER A 441 43.95 19.35 20.35
N THR A 442 45.22 19.61 20.04
CA THR A 442 45.87 19.21 18.79
C THR A 442 45.83 17.69 18.62
N PRO A 443 45.45 17.15 17.45
CA PRO A 443 45.51 15.72 17.22
C PRO A 443 46.95 15.28 16.98
N LEU A 444 47.51 14.49 17.90
CA LEU A 444 48.68 13.66 17.61
C LEU A 444 48.27 12.52 16.68
N LEU A 445 48.24 12.79 15.37
CA LEU A 445 48.26 11.73 14.36
C LEU A 445 49.61 11.75 13.66
N GLY A 446 50.47 10.82 14.08
CA GLY A 446 51.67 10.45 13.33
C GLY A 446 52.90 10.21 14.18
N GLN A 447 52.99 9.08 14.89
CA GLN A 447 54.27 8.38 15.04
C GLN A 447 54.09 6.91 15.45
N GLN A 448 54.48 6.06 14.52
CA GLN A 448 54.85 4.68 14.77
C GLN A 448 56.21 4.70 15.48
N GLN A 449 56.29 4.41 16.78
CA GLN A 449 57.46 3.77 17.42
C GLN A 449 57.23 3.38 18.88
N ALA A 450 57.51 2.09 19.12
CA ALA A 450 58.20 1.46 20.26
C ALA A 450 58.00 1.96 21.70
N ALA A 451 57.71 0.97 22.56
CA ALA A 451 58.19 0.74 23.92
C ALA A 451 58.28 1.95 24.89
N GLY A 452 57.53 1.82 25.98
CA GLY A 452 57.41 2.84 27.01
C GLY A 452 58.69 3.24 27.72
N SER A 453 58.69 4.51 28.14
CA SER A 453 59.38 5.00 29.33
C SER A 453 58.91 6.43 29.60
N GLY A 454 58.20 6.60 30.73
CA GLY A 454 58.24 7.77 31.63
C GLY A 454 58.05 9.18 31.07
N GLY A 455 57.05 9.89 31.59
CA GLY A 455 57.02 11.35 31.56
C GLY A 455 55.62 11.93 31.75
N GLU A 456 55.42 12.58 32.89
CA GLU A 456 54.16 13.11 33.42
C GLU A 456 53.58 14.30 32.64
N ASN A 457 52.29 14.55 32.88
CA ASN A 457 51.54 15.79 32.67
C ASN A 457 51.24 16.23 31.23
N GLY A 458 50.21 15.61 30.66
CA GLY A 458 49.29 16.26 29.74
C GLY A 458 47.86 15.83 30.07
N SER A 459 47.11 16.65 30.80
CA SER A 459 45.68 16.41 31.06
C SER A 459 44.87 16.62 29.78
N GLY A 460 45.02 15.71 28.82
CA GLY A 460 44.15 15.63 27.66
C GLY A 460 42.78 15.15 28.13
N THR A 461 41.74 15.96 27.94
CA THR A 461 40.36 15.50 28.07
C THR A 461 40.18 14.30 27.11
N PRO A 462 39.68 13.15 27.58
CA PRO A 462 39.46 12.01 26.70
C PRO A 462 38.43 12.39 25.63
N TYR A 463 38.70 12.07 24.36
CA TYR A 463 37.72 12.23 23.28
C TYR A 463 36.51 11.33 23.56
N VAL A 464 35.35 11.93 23.81
CA VAL A 464 34.10 11.21 24.07
C VAL A 464 33.33 11.06 22.75
N TYR A 465 33.35 9.85 22.20
CA TYR A 465 32.60 9.52 21.01
C TYR A 465 31.16 9.16 21.35
N HIS A 466 30.23 9.66 20.55
CA HIS A 466 28.82 9.34 20.60
C HIS A 466 28.47 8.41 19.44
N ALA A 467 27.80 7.30 19.73
CA ALA A 467 27.31 6.39 18.70
C ALA A 467 26.07 6.99 18.03
N ILE A 468 26.13 7.14 16.70
CA ILE A 468 25.02 7.56 15.86
C ILE A 468 24.58 6.35 15.04
N TYR A 469 23.34 5.96 15.26
CA TYR A 469 22.67 4.85 14.60
C TYR A 469 21.80 5.40 13.47
N LEU A 470 22.14 5.05 12.24
CA LEU A 470 21.42 5.44 11.03
C LEU A 470 20.49 4.33 10.59
N GLU A 471 19.20 4.67 10.47
CA GLU A 471 18.14 3.78 10.00
C GLU A 471 18.00 3.84 8.47
N GLU A 472 18.35 4.98 7.88
CA GLU A 472 18.38 5.32 6.47
C GLU A 472 19.79 5.85 6.10
N MET A 473 20.28 5.46 4.91
CA MET A 473 21.62 5.87 4.46
C MET A 473 21.58 7.24 3.78
N LEU A 474 21.07 8.25 4.49
CA LEU A 474 20.83 9.61 3.97
C LEU A 474 21.66 10.66 4.71
N ALA A 475 22.14 11.66 3.98
CA ALA A 475 22.87 12.80 4.53
C ALA A 475 22.00 13.64 5.48
N SER A 476 20.69 13.73 5.22
CA SER A 476 19.73 14.41 6.08
C SER A 476 19.58 13.73 7.44
N GLU A 477 19.65 12.40 7.50
CA GLU A 477 19.60 11.67 8.78
C GLU A 477 20.89 11.88 9.57
N VAL A 478 22.05 11.86 8.92
CA VAL A 478 23.33 12.19 9.54
C VAL A 478 23.28 13.58 10.17
N ALA A 479 22.83 14.60 9.42
CA ALA A 479 22.68 15.96 9.94
C ALA A 479 21.71 16.03 11.13
N ARG A 480 20.57 15.34 11.06
CA ARG A 480 19.57 15.30 12.14
C ARG A 480 20.07 14.61 13.39
N LYS A 481 20.77 13.48 13.27
CA LYS A 481 21.31 12.75 14.44
C LYS A 481 22.49 13.52 15.06
N LEU A 482 23.33 14.19 14.25
CA LEU A 482 24.36 15.11 14.73
C LEU A 482 23.75 16.30 15.48
N ALA A 483 22.71 16.93 14.91
CA ALA A 483 21.95 17.99 15.57
C ALA A 483 21.44 17.56 16.95
N LEU A 484 20.85 16.36 17.03
CA LEU A 484 20.27 15.84 18.25
C LEU A 484 21.33 15.49 19.31
N VAL A 485 22.41 14.81 18.91
CA VAL A 485 23.47 14.37 19.84
C VAL A 485 24.23 15.57 20.43
N PHE A 486 24.50 16.60 19.62
CA PHE A 486 25.29 17.76 20.04
C PHE A 486 24.44 19.00 20.37
N ASN A 487 23.13 18.84 20.48
CA ASN A 487 22.17 19.89 20.82
C ASN A 487 22.28 21.16 19.93
N ILE A 488 22.42 20.93 18.62
CA ILE A 488 22.47 21.98 17.60
C ILE A 488 21.09 22.04 16.92
N PRO A 489 20.40 23.19 16.85
CA PRO A 489 19.15 23.31 16.11
C PRO A 489 19.35 22.94 14.63
N LEU A 490 18.54 22.01 14.12
CA LEU A 490 18.70 21.51 12.75
C LEU A 490 18.61 22.62 11.70
N GLN A 491 17.79 23.64 11.94
CA GLN A 491 17.64 24.81 11.05
C GLN A 491 18.91 25.67 10.96
N GLN A 492 19.82 25.54 11.92
CA GLN A 492 21.11 26.23 11.89
C GLN A 492 22.17 25.45 11.11
N ILE A 493 21.96 24.16 10.83
CA ILE A 493 22.92 23.37 10.06
C ILE A 493 22.62 23.58 8.57
N ASN A 494 23.49 24.32 7.90
CA ASN A 494 23.35 24.55 6.47
C ASN A 494 23.78 23.31 5.68
N HIS A 495 24.98 22.81 5.95
CA HIS A 495 25.56 21.65 5.26
C HIS A 495 26.49 20.85 6.17
N VAL A 496 26.60 19.55 5.89
CA VAL A 496 27.60 18.65 6.46
C VAL A 496 28.64 18.33 5.38
N TYR A 497 29.91 18.56 5.70
CA TYR A 497 31.04 18.28 4.83
C TYR A 497 31.90 17.16 5.43
N ARG A 498 32.64 16.45 4.58
CA ARG A 498 33.71 15.53 4.95
C ARG A 498 35.05 16.12 4.50
N GLN A 499 36.04 16.15 5.38
CA GLN A 499 37.38 16.62 5.06
C GLN A 499 38.13 15.53 4.28
N GLY A 500 38.65 15.90 3.10
CA GLY A 500 39.49 15.04 2.28
C GLY A 500 40.97 15.09 2.68
N PRO A 501 41.83 14.23 2.10
CA PRO A 501 43.25 14.10 2.46
C PRO A 501 44.09 15.38 2.32
N THR A 502 43.67 16.32 1.47
CA THR A 502 44.34 17.60 1.23
C THR A 502 43.69 18.76 1.99
N GLY A 503 42.79 18.46 2.93
CA GLY A 503 42.04 19.48 3.68
C GLY A 503 40.84 20.07 2.93
N ILE A 504 40.50 19.56 1.74
CA ILE A 504 39.31 19.99 0.99
C ILE A 504 38.02 19.57 1.71
N HIS A 505 36.99 20.42 1.66
CA HIS A 505 35.67 20.10 2.22
C HIS A 505 34.76 19.54 1.12
N ILE A 506 34.36 18.28 1.26
CA ILE A 506 33.50 17.58 0.30
C ILE A 506 32.09 17.51 0.89
N LEU A 507 31.07 17.94 0.15
CA LEU A 507 29.69 17.88 0.64
C LEU A 507 29.27 16.41 0.87
N VAL A 508 28.73 16.12 2.05
CA VAL A 508 28.21 14.78 2.36
C VAL A 508 26.88 14.60 1.63
N SER A 509 26.88 13.76 0.60
CA SER A 509 25.69 13.34 -0.15
C SER A 509 25.20 11.97 0.33
N ASP A 510 23.97 11.60 -0.02
CA ASP A 510 23.41 10.27 0.30
C ASP A 510 24.29 9.14 -0.23
N GLN A 511 24.84 9.30 -1.44
CA GLN A 511 25.78 8.35 -2.02
C GLN A 511 27.08 8.26 -1.21
N MET A 512 27.57 9.36 -0.63
CA MET A 512 28.74 9.32 0.25
C MET A 512 28.44 8.58 1.56
N VAL A 513 27.27 8.82 2.17
CA VAL A 513 26.85 8.12 3.40
C VAL A 513 26.75 6.61 3.15
N GLN A 514 26.22 6.20 2.00
CA GLN A 514 26.18 4.78 1.60
C GLN A 514 27.56 4.11 1.50
N ASN A 515 28.61 4.90 1.28
CA ASN A 515 29.99 4.43 1.19
C ASN A 515 30.76 4.56 2.52
N PHE A 516 30.14 5.05 3.59
CA PHE A 516 30.75 5.01 4.91
C PHE A 516 30.91 3.57 5.38
N GLN A 517 32.06 3.26 5.97
CA GLN A 517 32.28 1.97 6.60
C GLN A 517 31.50 1.92 7.92
N ASP A 518 30.94 0.75 8.22
CA ASP A 518 30.30 0.53 9.51
C ASP A 518 31.32 0.70 10.63
N GLU A 519 30.87 1.30 11.74
CA GLU A 519 31.70 1.66 12.89
C GLU A 519 32.81 2.69 12.59
N SER A 520 32.67 3.46 11.50
CA SER A 520 33.60 4.55 11.19
C SER A 520 33.56 5.66 12.25
N CYS A 521 34.74 6.18 12.58
CA CYS A 521 34.93 7.23 13.57
C CYS A 521 35.22 8.56 12.89
N PHE A 522 34.52 9.62 13.31
CA PHE A 522 34.72 10.98 12.82
C PHE A 522 34.94 11.95 13.98
N LEU A 523 35.91 12.84 13.81
CA LEU A 523 35.94 14.09 14.58
C LEU A 523 35.13 15.12 13.81
N PHE A 524 34.39 16.00 14.48
CA PHE A 524 33.73 17.09 13.76
C PHE A 524 33.98 18.46 14.37
N SER A 525 34.05 19.45 13.50
CA SER A 525 34.09 20.86 13.88
C SER A 525 32.92 21.62 13.27
N THR A 526 32.57 22.73 13.90
CA THR A 526 31.51 23.63 13.43
C THR A 526 32.12 24.94 12.94
N VAL A 527 31.82 25.33 11.70
CA VAL A 527 32.27 26.61 11.11
C VAL A 527 31.05 27.51 10.95
N LYS A 528 31.10 28.73 11.51
CA LYS A 528 30.04 29.72 11.37
C LYS A 528 30.08 30.36 9.98
N VAL A 529 28.93 30.59 9.37
CA VAL A 529 28.82 31.27 8.07
C VAL A 529 28.83 32.79 8.26
N GLU A 530 29.68 33.49 7.49
CA GLU A 530 29.93 34.93 7.69
C GLU A 530 28.75 35.83 7.29
N ASN A 531 27.83 35.37 6.41
CA ASN A 531 26.79 36.22 5.78
C ASN A 531 25.33 35.76 5.96
N GLY A 532 25.04 34.84 6.88
CA GLY A 532 23.67 34.42 7.17
C GLY A 532 23.67 33.39 8.30
N GLY A 533 22.91 33.64 9.36
CA GLY A 533 22.94 32.85 10.60
C GLY A 533 22.80 31.36 10.36
N GLY A 534 23.92 30.63 10.48
CA GLY A 534 24.01 29.19 10.28
C GLY A 534 25.42 28.67 10.50
N ILE A 535 25.55 27.36 10.61
CA ILE A 535 26.80 26.64 10.80
C ILE A 535 26.95 25.54 9.76
N HIS A 536 28.19 25.26 9.39
CA HIS A 536 28.59 24.08 8.65
C HIS A 536 29.25 23.09 9.60
N ILE A 537 28.92 21.81 9.45
CA ILE A 537 29.58 20.72 10.18
C ILE A 537 30.63 20.12 9.25
N ILE A 538 31.84 19.89 9.75
CA ILE A 538 32.93 19.26 8.99
C ILE A 538 33.35 17.99 9.73
N LEU A 539 33.06 16.81 9.15
CA LEU A 539 33.52 15.49 9.59
C LEU A 539 34.94 15.24 9.08
N LYS A 540 35.87 14.89 9.96
CA LYS A 540 37.29 14.63 9.69
C LYS A 540 37.60 13.14 9.85
#